data_AF-A0A7Y3KQ32-F1
#
_entry.id   AF-A0A7Y3KQ32-F1
#
_cell.length_a   1.000
_cell.length_b   1.000
_cell.length_c   1.000
_cell.angle_alpha   90.00
_cell.angle_beta   90.00
_cell.angle_gamma   90.00
#
_symmetry.space_group_name_H-M   'P 1'
#
loop_
_entity.id
_entity.type
_entity.pdbx_description
1 polymer ?
#
loop_
_entity_poly.entity_id
_entity_poly.type
_entity_poly.pdbx_seq_one_letter_code
_entity_poly.pdbx_strand_id
1 'polypeptide(L)' 'MRSPDDRIADVEWKMNAYLAYGGVLALDVVPIDRIVRAYSHAGLAVFARGERFACAEVPWLTFQVAEVFANL' A
#
# COMPACT_ATOMS: atom_id res chain seq x y z
N MET A 1 -19.34 -6.40 -13.14
CA MET A 1 -17.88 -6.15 -13.18
C MET A 1 -17.69 -4.66 -12.95
N ARG A 2 -17.05 -4.24 -11.86
CA ARG A 2 -16.66 -2.82 -11.66
C ARG A 2 -15.34 -2.60 -12.37
N SER A 3 -15.15 -1.43 -12.97
CA SER A 3 -13.95 -1.14 -13.75
C SER A 3 -12.72 -1.11 -12.81
N PRO A 4 -11.50 -1.37 -13.33
CA PRO A 4 -10.27 -1.22 -12.55
C PRO A 4 -10.13 0.16 -11.89
N ASP A 5 -10.68 1.20 -12.53
CA ASP A 5 -10.67 2.58 -12.04
C ASP A 5 -11.60 2.77 -10.84
N ASP A 6 -12.77 2.13 -10.84
CA ASP A 6 -13.68 2.12 -9.69
C ASP A 6 -13.04 1.45 -8.46
N ARG A 7 -12.14 0.48 -8.67
CA ARG A 7 -11.41 -0.18 -7.58
C ARG A 7 -10.39 0.75 -6.95
N ILE A 8 -9.68 1.53 -7.75
CA ILE A 8 -8.65 2.46 -7.25
C ILE A 8 -9.31 3.55 -6.40
N ALA A 9 -10.41 4.15 -6.89
CA ALA A 9 -11.13 5.18 -6.14
C ALA A 9 -11.75 4.66 -4.83
N ASP A 10 -12.30 3.44 -4.82
CA ASP A 10 -12.87 2.82 -3.59
C ASP A 10 -11.78 2.46 -2.57
N VAL A 11 -10.60 2.02 -3.04
CA VAL A 11 -9.44 1.78 -2.16
C VAL A 11 -8.95 3.09 -1.58
N GLU A 12 -8.70 4.12 -2.40
CA GLU A 12 -8.26 5.43 -1.93
C GLU A 12 -9.22 6.03 -0.90
N TRP A 13 -10.53 5.94 -1.12
CA TRP A 13 -11.52 6.41 -0.16
C TRP A 13 -11.43 5.69 1.19
N LYS A 14 -11.30 4.35 1.19
CA LYS A 14 -11.14 3.57 2.43
C LYS A 14 -9.83 3.89 3.14
N MET A 15 -8.74 4.05 2.38
CA MET A 15 -7.42 4.36 2.96
C MET A 15 -7.45 5.74 3.63
N ASN A 16 -8.07 6.74 3.01
CA ASN A 16 -8.27 8.05 3.61
C ASN A 16 -9.13 7.98 4.89
N ALA A 17 -10.18 7.15 4.89
CA ALA A 17 -10.97 6.92 6.09
C ALA A 17 -10.15 6.28 7.23
N TYR A 18 -9.32 5.27 6.92
CA TYR A 18 -8.46 4.64 7.93
C TYR A 18 -7.47 5.61 8.56
N LEU A 19 -6.86 6.49 7.76
CA LEU A 19 -5.97 7.54 8.26
C LEU A 19 -6.73 8.56 9.12
N ALA A 20 -7.94 8.96 8.70
CA ALA A 20 -8.78 9.89 9.45
C ALA A 20 -9.21 9.38 10.84
N TYR A 21 -9.28 8.05 11.04
CA TYR A 21 -9.60 7.43 12.32
C TYR A 21 -8.36 7.06 13.17
N GLY A 22 -7.19 7.63 12.86
CA GLY A 22 -5.97 7.46 13.64
C GLY A 22 -5.03 6.37 13.12
N GLY A 23 -5.30 5.79 11.95
CA GLY A 23 -4.32 4.96 11.24
C GLY A 23 -3.11 5.80 10.81
N VAL A 24 -1.91 5.25 10.92
CA VAL A 24 -0.67 5.93 10.51
C VAL A 24 -0.22 5.49 9.11
N LEU A 25 -0.50 4.23 8.75
CA LEU A 25 -0.12 3.64 7.48
C LEU A 25 -1.18 2.60 7.08
N ALA A 26 -1.55 2.58 5.81
CA ALA A 26 -2.31 1.50 5.21
C ALA A 26 -1.62 0.96 3.96
N LEU A 27 -1.64 -0.36 3.77
CA LEU A 27 -0.94 -1.06 2.69
C LEU A 27 -1.95 -1.80 1.79
N ASP A 28 -1.94 -1.50 0.49
CA ASP A 28 -2.65 -2.27 -0.54
C ASP A 28 -1.62 -3.12 -1.31
N VAL A 29 -1.68 -4.43 -1.09
CA VAL A 29 -0.87 -5.41 -1.80
C VAL A 29 -1.59 -5.78 -3.10
N VAL A 30 -0.96 -5.55 -4.24
CA VAL A 30 -1.54 -5.83 -5.57
C VAL A 30 -0.81 -7.02 -6.21
N PRO A 31 -1.35 -8.25 -6.11
CA PRO A 31 -0.63 -9.46 -6.54
C PRO A 31 -0.35 -9.54 -8.03
N ILE A 32 -1.29 -9.06 -8.85
CA ILE A 32 -1.19 -9.10 -10.33
C ILE A 32 0.03 -8.30 -10.79
N ASP A 33 0.17 -7.08 -10.27
CA ASP A 33 1.24 -6.16 -10.64
C ASP A 33 2.52 -6.37 -9.78
N ARG A 34 2.43 -7.20 -8.73
CA ARG A 34 3.49 -7.45 -7.74
C ARG A 34 4.04 -6.16 -7.13
N ILE A 35 3.14 -5.25 -6.79
CA ILE A 35 3.45 -3.97 -6.14
C ILE A 35 2.76 -3.88 -4.78
N VAL A 36 3.35 -3.07 -3.91
CA VAL A 36 2.73 -2.63 -2.66
C VAL A 36 2.50 -1.13 -2.74
N ARG A 37 1.28 -0.70 -2.49
CA ARG A 37 0.91 0.72 -2.38
C ARG A 37 0.78 1.06 -0.91
N ALA A 38 1.41 2.16 -0.51
CA ALA A 38 1.45 2.64 0.85
C ALA A 38 0.77 3.99 0.94
N TYR A 39 -0.27 4.07 1.76
CA TYR A 39 -1.03 5.29 2.04
C TYR A 39 -0.67 5.75 3.44
N SER A 40 -0.10 6.95 3.55
CA SER A 40 0.19 7.61 4.83
C SER A 40 -0.17 9.09 4.76
N HIS A 41 0.09 9.85 5.82
CA HIS A 41 -0.16 11.30 5.82
C HIS A 41 0.74 12.05 4.83
N ALA A 42 1.91 11.49 4.49
CA ALA A 42 2.79 11.98 3.44
C ALA A 42 2.25 11.75 2.00
N GLY A 43 1.18 10.95 1.84
CA GLY A 43 0.57 10.62 0.56
C GLY A 43 0.74 9.17 0.14
N LEU A 44 0.55 8.90 -1.15
CA LEU A 44 0.69 7.57 -1.75
C LEU A 44 2.13 7.34 -2.23
N ALA A 45 2.73 6.23 -1.79
CA ALA A 45 3.96 5.69 -2.35
C ALA A 45 3.72 4.29 -2.94
N VAL A 46 4.39 3.97 -4.04
CA VAL A 46 4.28 2.66 -4.72
C VAL A 46 5.64 2.00 -4.75
N PHE A 47 5.70 0.75 -4.30
CA PHE A 47 6.92 -0.04 -4.24
C PHE A 47 6.76 -1.29 -5.12
N ALA A 48 7.67 -1.47 -6.07
CA ALA A 48 7.78 -2.64 -6.92
C ALA A 48 8.46 -3.81 -6.20
N ARG A 49 8.29 -5.01 -6.75
CA ARG A 49 8.83 -6.27 -6.19
C ARG A 49 10.31 -6.21 -5.76
N GLY A 50 11.16 -5.53 -6.52
CA GLY A 50 12.60 -5.45 -6.25
C GLY A 50 13.00 -4.43 -5.20
N GLU A 51 12.04 -3.63 -4.72
CA GLU A 51 12.31 -2.54 -3.79
C GLU A 51 12.19 -3.00 -2.34
N ARG A 52 12.82 -2.22 -1.46
CA ARG A 52 12.64 -2.34 -0.02
C ARG A 52 11.57 -1.36 0.42
N PHE A 53 10.55 -1.84 1.11
CA PHE A 53 9.57 -0.98 1.75
C PHE A 53 10.20 -0.25 2.94
N ALA A 54 9.99 1.06 3.01
CA ALA A 54 10.27 1.91 4.16
C ALA A 54 9.31 3.10 4.18
N CYS A 55 8.78 3.44 5.36
CA CYS A 55 7.93 4.61 5.57
C CYS A 55 8.43 5.38 6.80
N ALA A 56 8.62 6.70 6.65
CA ALA A 56 9.16 7.54 7.72
C ALA A 56 8.22 7.62 8.95
N GLU A 57 6.91 7.52 8.74
CA GLU A 57 5.89 7.57 9.80
C GLU A 57 5.87 6.29 10.66
N VAL A 58 6.34 5.16 10.12
CA VAL A 58 6.50 3.87 10.84
C VAL A 58 7.90 3.30 10.57
N PRO A 59 8.96 3.93 11.11
CA PRO A 59 10.35 3.62 10.76
C PRO A 59 10.80 2.22 11.21
N TRP A 60 10.05 1.60 12.13
CA TRP A 60 10.29 0.25 12.60
C TRP A 60 9.77 -0.83 11.64
N LEU A 61 8.92 -0.48 10.66
CA LEU A 61 8.38 -1.40 9.67
C LEU A 61 9.16 -1.27 8.35
N THR A 62 10.07 -2.21 8.11
CA THR A 62 10.77 -2.33 6.83
C THR A 62 10.83 -3.78 6.40
N PHE A 63 10.69 -4.06 5.11
CA PHE A 63 10.75 -5.41 4.55
C PHE A 63 11.10 -5.39 3.06
N GLN A 64 11.57 -6.51 2.52
CA GLN A 64 11.76 -6.64 1.08
C GLN A 64 10.41 -6.92 0.41
N VAL A 65 10.03 -6.14 -0.60
CA VAL A 65 8.71 -6.30 -1.24
C VAL A 65 8.58 -7.69 -1.87
N ALA A 66 9.68 -8.26 -2.37
CA ALA A 66 9.71 -9.62 -2.88
C ALA A 66 9.22 -10.68 -1.88
N GLU A 67 9.43 -10.49 -0.57
CA GLU A 67 9.05 -11.44 0.47
C GLU A 67 7.52 -11.51 0.65
N VAL A 68 6.82 -10.39 0.41
CA VAL A 68 5.34 -10.33 0.45
C VAL A 68 4.70 -11.26 -0.58
N PHE A 69 5.39 -11.48 -1.71
CA PHE A 69 4.92 -12.29 -2.83
C PHE A 69 5.58 -13.66 -2.91
N ALA A 70 6.34 -14.09 -1.90
CA ALA A 70 7.13 -15.34 -1.97
C ALA A 70 6.27 -16.60 -2.14
N ASN A 71 5.01 -16.57 -1.70
CA ASN A 71 4.07 -17.69 -1.73
C ASN A 71 2.92 -17.50 -2.74
N LEU A 72 3.05 -16.57 -3.69
CA LEU A 72 2.03 -16.21 -4.68
C LEU A 72 2.43 -16.57 -6.11
#